data_AF-A0A1H7QRF4-F1
#
_entry.id   AF-A0A1H7QRF4-F1
#
_cell.length_a   1.000
_cell.length_b   1.000
_cell.length_c   1.000
_cell.angle_alpha   90.00
_cell.angle_beta   90.00
_cell.angle_gamma   90.00
#
_symmetry.space_group_name_H-M   'P 1'
#
loop_
_entity.id
_entity.type
_entity.pdbx_description
1 polymer ?
#
loop_
_entity_poly.entity_id
_entity_poly.type
_entity_poly.pdbx_seq_one_letter_code
_entity_poly.pdbx_strand_id
1 'polypeptide(L)'
;MSLNIKNAEVEELAREVAAVTGTSITAAVAQALREKLARLQVDSPVETTADRANRIRALAKEIAPRFRGDLATVEHGELLYDDAGMPA
;
A
#
# COMPACT_ATOMS: atom_id res chain seq x y z
N MET A 1 8.65 16.42 -22.72
CA MET A 1 8.46 14.95 -22.76
C MET A 1 7.15 14.65 -23.47
N SER A 2 7.07 13.60 -24.28
CA SER A 2 5.86 13.22 -25.02
C SER A 2 5.23 11.96 -24.43
N LEU A 3 3.95 12.03 -24.08
CA LEU A 3 3.11 10.88 -23.78
C LEU A 3 2.37 10.53 -25.07
N ASN A 4 2.63 9.34 -25.65
CA ASN A 4 1.99 8.91 -26.88
C ASN A 4 0.88 7.89 -26.56
N ILE A 5 -0.37 8.28 -26.77
CA ILE A 5 -1.54 7.42 -26.56
C ILE A 5 -2.15 7.13 -27.93
N LYS A 6 -1.96 5.90 -28.43
CA LYS A 6 -2.54 5.44 -29.71
C LYS A 6 -3.89 4.76 -29.49
N ASN A 7 -4.84 5.51 -28.94
CA ASN A 7 -6.20 5.05 -28.74
C ASN A 7 -7.17 6.18 -29.10
N ALA A 8 -8.01 5.96 -30.11
CA ALA A 8 -8.93 6.96 -30.64
C ALA A 8 -9.99 7.41 -29.61
N GLU A 9 -10.47 6.48 -28.78
CA GLU A 9 -11.44 6.78 -27.72
C GLU A 9 -10.83 7.73 -26.67
N VAL A 10 -9.58 7.46 -26.26
CA VAL A 10 -8.90 8.29 -25.26
C VAL A 10 -8.58 9.67 -25.82
N GLU A 11 -8.23 9.77 -27.11
CA GLU A 11 -8.03 11.05 -27.77
C GLU A 11 -9.32 11.88 -27.81
N GLU A 12 -10.45 11.26 -28.14
CA GLU A 12 -11.75 11.93 -28.19
C GLU A 12 -12.18 12.42 -26.80
N LEU A 13 -12.08 11.57 -25.77
CA LEU A 13 -12.35 11.96 -24.39
C LEU A 13 -11.47 13.13 -23.94
N ALA A 14 -10.18 13.12 -24.29
CA ALA A 14 -9.28 14.21 -23.93
C ALA A 14 -9.64 15.52 -24.64
N ARG A 15 -10.11 15.46 -25.89
CA ARG A 15 -10.62 16.62 -26.64
C ARG A 15 -11.91 17.16 -26.03
N GLU A 16 -12.85 16.29 -25.68
CA GLU A 16 -14.13 16.68 -25.08
C GLU A 16 -13.92 17.37 -23.73
N VAL A 17 -13.10 16.78 -22.85
CA VAL A 17 -12.78 17.39 -21.54
C VAL A 17 -12.10 18.74 -21.73
N ALA A 18 -11.16 18.85 -22.68
CA ALA A 18 -10.49 20.11 -22.98
C ALA A 18 -11.47 21.18 -23.49
N ALA A 19 -12.40 20.80 -24.37
CA ALA A 19 -13.42 21.70 -24.91
C ALA A 19 -14.38 22.21 -23.83
N VAL A 20 -14.88 21.32 -22.97
CA VAL A 20 -15.82 21.68 -21.89
C VAL A 20 -15.14 22.52 -20.81
N THR A 21 -13.86 22.26 -20.53
CA THR A 21 -13.09 23.01 -19.50
C THR A 21 -12.42 24.28 -20.03
N GLY A 22 -12.39 24.49 -21.36
CA GLY A 22 -11.69 25.62 -21.98
C GLY A 22 -10.17 25.57 -21.80
N THR A 23 -9.60 24.37 -21.68
CA THR A 23 -8.16 24.17 -21.45
C THR A 23 -7.49 23.45 -22.62
N SER A 24 -6.15 23.37 -22.64
CA SER A 24 -5.47 22.54 -23.62
C SER A 24 -5.66 21.06 -23.30
N ILE A 25 -5.61 20.19 -24.31
CA ILE A 25 -5.69 18.72 -24.14
C ILE A 25 -4.68 18.24 -23.08
N THR A 26 -3.45 18.76 -23.12
CA THR A 26 -2.41 18.43 -22.13
C THR A 26 -2.80 18.86 -20.72
N ALA A 27 -3.38 20.06 -20.55
CA ALA A 27 -3.82 20.54 -19.25
C ALA A 27 -5.00 19.73 -18.70
N ALA A 28 -5.98 19.42 -19.56
CA ALA A 28 -7.12 18.58 -19.23
C ALA A 28 -6.69 17.18 -18.75
N VAL A 29 -5.80 16.52 -19.51
CA VAL A 29 -5.27 15.20 -19.14
C VAL A 29 -4.45 15.26 -17.84
N ALA A 30 -3.59 16.26 -17.69
CA ALA A 30 -2.80 16.43 -16.47
C ALA A 30 -3.69 16.63 -15.24
N GLN A 31 -4.76 17.41 -15.36
CA GLN A 31 -5.71 17.65 -14.28
C GLN A 31 -6.48 16.38 -13.92
N ALA A 32 -7.04 15.68 -14.90
CA ALA A 32 -7.79 14.44 -14.69
C ALA A 32 -6.93 13.36 -13.99
N LEU A 33 -5.66 13.23 -14.39
CA LEU A 33 -4.71 12.30 -13.77
C LEU A 33 -4.38 12.70 -12.32
N ARG A 34 -4.17 13.99 -12.03
CA ARG A 34 -3.94 14.46 -10.65
C ARG A 34 -5.13 14.17 -9.76
N GLU A 35 -6.34 14.46 -10.22
CA GLU A 35 -7.56 14.20 -9.47
C GLU A 35 -7.76 12.70 -9.21
N LYS A 36 -7.50 11.86 -10.21
CA LYS A 36 -7.57 10.41 -10.04
C LYS A 36 -6.54 9.91 -9.02
N LEU A 37 -5.30 10.40 -9.08
CA LEU A 37 -4.27 10.06 -8.12
C LEU A 37 -4.64 10.50 -6.69
N ALA A 38 -5.13 11.73 -6.54
CA ALA A 38 -5.57 12.24 -5.23
C ALA A 38 -6.69 11.38 -4.63
N ARG A 39 -7.71 11.01 -5.43
CA ARG A 39 -8.77 10.09 -4.99
C ARG A 39 -8.22 8.72 -4.58
N LEU A 40 -7.36 8.13 -5.41
CA LEU A 40 -6.79 6.82 -5.12
C LEU A 40 -5.88 6.83 -3.87
N GLN A 41 -5.16 7.92 -3.62
CA GLN A 41 -4.32 8.06 -2.43
C GLN A 41 -5.14 8.16 -1.13
N VAL A 42 -6.35 8.74 -1.20
CA VAL A 42 -7.25 8.89 -0.05
C VAL A 42 -8.06 7.61 0.19
N ASP A 43 -8.66 7.04 -0.86
CA ASP A 43 -9.65 5.96 -0.73
C ASP A 43 -9.00 4.56 -0.61
N SER A 44 -7.78 4.41 -1.11
CA SER A 44 -7.06 3.14 -1.08
C SER A 44 -5.56 3.42 -1.12
N PRO A 45 -4.96 3.93 -0.02
CA PRO A 45 -3.53 4.14 0.03
C PRO A 45 -2.86 2.83 -0.39
N VAL A 46 -2.17 2.86 -1.53
CA VAL A 46 -1.36 1.73 -1.97
C VAL A 46 -0.34 1.57 -0.87
N GLU A 47 -0.51 0.54 -0.04
CA GLU A 47 0.40 0.26 1.04
C GLU A 47 1.79 0.10 0.42
N THR A 48 2.67 1.06 0.66
CA THR A 48 4.04 0.93 0.21
C THR A 48 4.73 -0.14 1.05
N THR A 49 5.80 -0.73 0.52
CA THR A 49 6.64 -1.64 1.31
C THR A 49 7.14 -0.98 2.60
N ALA A 50 7.37 0.34 2.57
CA ALA A 50 7.78 1.12 3.74
C ALA A 50 6.64 1.24 4.77
N ASP A 51 5.42 1.54 4.33
CA ASP A 51 4.24 1.61 5.20
C ASP A 51 3.97 0.26 5.88
N ARG A 52 4.07 -0.83 5.11
CA ARG A 52 3.94 -2.19 5.64
C ARG A 52 5.00 -2.50 6.69
N ALA A 53 6.26 -2.19 6.41
CA ALA A 53 7.35 -2.39 7.35
C ALA A 53 7.14 -1.57 8.63
N ASN A 54 6.64 -0.33 8.52
CA ASN A 54 6.34 0.52 9.66
C ASN A 54 5.18 -0.05 10.49
N ARG A 55 4.11 -0.53 9.86
CA ARG A 55 3.01 -1.20 10.57
C ARG A 55 3.48 -2.45 11.33
N ILE A 56 4.27 -3.29 10.69
CA ILE A 56 4.84 -4.49 11.33
C ILE A 56 5.71 -4.11 12.53
N ARG A 57 6.58 -3.11 12.40
CA ARG A 57 7.42 -2.63 13.52
C ARG A 57 6.58 -2.04 14.65
N ALA A 58 5.54 -1.28 14.33
CA ALA A 58 4.64 -0.72 15.33
C ALA A 58 3.94 -1.82 16.13
N LEU A 59 3.41 -2.83 15.43
CA LEU A 59 2.79 -4.00 16.05
C LEU A 59 3.78 -4.78 16.91
N ALA A 60 4.99 -5.05 16.40
CA ALA A 60 6.04 -5.72 17.17
C ALA A 60 6.40 -4.96 18.45
N LYS A 61 6.53 -3.63 18.37
CA LYS A 61 6.79 -2.77 19.53
C LYS A 61 5.65 -2.81 20.56
N GLU A 62 4.41 -2.89 20.09
CA GLU A 62 3.23 -3.00 20.97
C GLU A 62 3.15 -4.36 21.67
N ILE A 63 3.46 -5.43 20.96
CA ILE A 63 3.35 -6.79 21.48
C ILE A 63 4.56 -7.16 22.35
N ALA A 64 5.78 -6.71 22.02
CA ALA A 64 7.02 -7.12 22.69
C ALA A 64 6.98 -7.05 24.23
N PRO A 65 6.43 -6.00 24.88
CA PRO A 65 6.36 -5.92 26.34
C PRO A 65 5.43 -6.95 27.01
N ARG A 66 4.57 -7.62 26.23
CA ARG A 66 3.65 -8.67 26.69
C ARG A 66 4.36 -10.02 26.84
N PHE A 67 5.47 -10.23 26.12
CA PHE A 67 6.35 -11.38 26.32
C PHE A 67 7.26 -11.10 27.52
N ARG A 68 7.08 -11.85 28.62
CA ARG A 68 7.85 -11.69 29.86
C ARG A 68 8.26 -13.05 30.42
N GLY A 69 9.34 -13.04 31.19
CA GLY A 69 9.84 -14.23 31.88
C GLY A 69 10.27 -15.31 30.89
N ASP A 70 10.18 -16.57 31.32
CA ASP A 70 10.66 -17.71 30.54
C ASP A 70 10.01 -17.79 29.16
N LEU A 71 8.75 -17.36 29.00
CA LEU A 71 8.07 -17.32 27.70
C LEU A 71 8.73 -16.42 26.64
N ALA A 72 9.64 -15.52 27.03
CA ALA A 72 10.39 -14.68 26.09
C ALA A 72 11.69 -15.32 25.60
N THR A 73 12.18 -16.37 26.28
CA THR A 73 13.52 -16.95 26.05
C THR A 73 13.55 -18.47 26.03
N VAL A 74 12.46 -19.14 26.43
CA VAL A 74 12.38 -20.60 26.44
C VAL A 74 12.35 -21.09 25.00
N GLU A 75 13.14 -22.12 24.72
CA GLU A 75 13.05 -22.77 23.44
C GLU A 75 11.68 -23.43 23.32
N HIS A 76 10.98 -23.15 22.23
CA HIS A 76 9.63 -23.69 21.98
C HIS A 76 9.58 -25.22 22.07
N GLY A 77 10.70 -25.90 21.77
CA GLY A 77 10.86 -27.33 21.97
C GLY A 77 10.69 -27.75 23.43
N GLU A 78 11.38 -27.09 24.36
CA GLU A 78 11.33 -27.36 25.80
C GLU A 78 9.98 -26.96 26.42
N LEU A 79 9.25 -26.02 25.79
CA LEU A 79 7.92 -25.61 26.23
C LEU A 79 6.82 -26.60 25.80
N LEU A 80 6.94 -27.16 24.60
CA LEU A 80 5.86 -27.91 23.96
C LEU A 80 6.04 -29.43 24.04
N TYR A 81 7.27 -29.90 24.27
CA TYR A 81 7.60 -31.32 24.25
C TYR A 81 8.45 -31.72 25.46
N ASP A 82 8.18 -32.92 25.99
CA ASP A 82 9.04 -33.54 27.00
C ASP A 82 10.33 -34.10 26.38
N ASP A 83 11.23 -34.64 27.23
CA ASP A 83 12.50 -35.22 26.81
C ASP A 83 12.35 -36.43 25.86
N ALA A 84 11.16 -37.05 25.80
CA ALA A 84 10.83 -38.12 24.87
C ALA A 84 10.26 -37.58 23.53
N GLY A 85 10.09 -36.27 23.39
CA GLY A 85 9.53 -35.61 22.21
C GLY A 85 8.00 -35.67 22.14
N MET A 86 7.33 -36.02 23.24
CA MET A 86 5.87 -36.07 23.32
C MET A 86 5.31 -34.73 23.80
N PRO A 87 4.11 -34.32 23.34
CA PRO A 87 3.47 -33.11 23.84
C PRO A 87 3.32 -33.16 25.37
N ALA A 88 3.83 -32.14 26.06
CA ALA A 88 3.73 -32.00 27.51
C ALA A 88 2.31 -31.64 27.97
#